data_AF-A0A7X7H018-F1
#
_entry.id   AF-A0A7X7H018-F1
#
_cell.length_a   1.000
_cell.length_b   1.000
_cell.length_c   1.000
_cell.angle_alpha   90.00
_cell.angle_beta   90.00
_cell.angle_gamma   90.00
#
_symmetry.space_group_name_H-M   'P 1'
#
loop_
_entity.id
_entity.type
_entity.pdbx_description
1 polymer ?
#
loop_
_entity_poly.entity_id
_entity_poly.type
_entity_poly.pdbx_seq_one_letter_code
_entity_poly.pdbx_strand_id
1 'polypeptide(L)'
;MVYKDNRLLKCLLSLYLKMASRGRYVLLVDLISLTLAVYFGYALRLTFFIEQGYAGELFQTILLFASCILIPLIFGGVYKVVWPRASVEEYTILLRWYVAGALLFLVIFKVSDYLRIPRSSLSILIILGLFFLTATRAFWRLAFVTRSGRTCRQQRALIIGAGQAGTLLARDLLRNDTELMPIGFVDDAPRLQNMTVASLNVLGMTKDIRRIVMDNDIEVVLIAIPSAPGNKIKEFVCSLEGLNVRVRILPSLIDLADGHVSVKKLRSVKLEDLLRRDPIRLDDPGVENLIKGKRVLVTGAGGSIGSEICRQVAAK
;
A
#
# COMPACT_ATOMS: atom_id res chain seq x y z
N MET A 1 9.33 24.71 13.39
CA MET A 1 8.25 25.71 13.53
C MET A 1 6.97 25.02 13.95
N VAL A 2 6.32 25.60 14.94
CA VAL A 2 5.28 25.04 15.81
C VAL A 2 4.01 24.71 15.02
N TYR A 3 3.73 23.42 14.77
CA TYR A 3 2.40 22.98 14.35
C TYR A 3 1.50 22.96 15.59
N LYS A 4 0.84 24.08 15.84
CA LYS A 4 -0.20 24.22 16.87
C LYS A 4 -1.20 23.07 16.66
N ASP A 5 -1.38 22.24 17.69
CA ASP A 5 -2.24 21.05 17.66
C ASP A 5 -3.71 21.46 17.61
N ASN A 6 -4.14 21.96 16.43
CA ASN A 6 -5.48 22.48 16.22
C ASN A 6 -6.45 21.32 16.04
N ARG A 7 -7.01 20.86 17.17
CA ARG A 7 -8.08 19.85 17.27
C ARG A 7 -9.25 20.14 16.30
N LEU A 8 -9.55 21.43 16.08
CA LEU A 8 -10.54 21.91 15.12
C LEU A 8 -10.16 21.60 13.66
N LEU A 9 -8.91 21.79 13.27
CA LEU A 9 -8.43 21.48 11.92
C LEU A 9 -8.51 19.98 11.64
N LYS A 10 -8.15 19.14 12.62
CA LYS A 10 -8.26 17.66 12.53
C LYS A 10 -9.71 17.19 12.38
N CYS A 11 -10.65 17.89 13.04
CA CYS A 11 -12.10 17.64 12.95
C CYS A 11 -12.68 18.08 11.60
N LEU A 12 -12.33 19.27 11.12
CA LEU A 12 -12.74 19.74 9.79
C LEU A 12 -12.21 18.84 8.68
N LEU A 13 -10.95 18.41 8.79
CA LEU A 13 -10.34 17.46 7.85
C LEU A 13 -10.98 16.08 7.92
N SER A 14 -11.49 15.64 9.08
CA SER A 14 -12.15 14.32 9.21
C SER A 14 -13.52 14.34 8.59
N LEU A 15 -14.27 15.44 8.80
CA LEU A 15 -15.54 15.67 8.17
C LEU A 15 -15.39 15.75 6.64
N TYR A 16 -14.39 16.48 6.17
CA TYR A 16 -14.07 16.64 4.75
C TYR A 16 -13.75 15.30 4.05
N LEU A 17 -12.94 14.44 4.68
CA LEU A 17 -12.67 13.10 4.14
C LEU A 17 -13.87 12.15 4.24
N LYS A 18 -14.71 12.30 5.28
CA LYS A 18 -15.96 11.54 5.40
C LYS A 18 -16.92 11.87 4.27
N MET A 19 -17.00 13.14 3.87
CA MET A 19 -17.76 13.58 2.70
C MET A 19 -17.21 12.94 1.40
N ALA A 20 -15.89 12.92 1.22
CA ALA A 20 -15.23 12.32 0.05
C ALA A 20 -15.44 10.80 -0.10
N SER A 21 -15.80 10.11 0.99
CA SER A 21 -16.07 8.65 0.99
C SER A 21 -17.51 8.26 0.65
N ARG A 22 -18.41 9.24 0.58
CA ARG A 22 -19.86 9.04 0.45
C ARG A 22 -20.34 9.68 -0.85
N GLY A 23 -20.72 8.86 -1.83
CA GLY A 23 -21.07 9.30 -3.18
C GLY A 23 -22.09 10.45 -3.27
N ARG A 24 -23.04 10.52 -2.32
CA ARG A 24 -24.04 11.62 -2.27
C ARG A 24 -23.40 13.00 -2.07
N TYR A 25 -22.38 13.11 -1.21
CA TYR A 25 -21.69 14.39 -1.00
C TYR A 25 -20.75 14.71 -2.16
N VAL A 26 -20.11 13.69 -2.75
CA VAL A 26 -19.28 13.86 -3.95
C VAL A 26 -20.12 14.42 -5.10
N LEU A 27 -21.35 13.92 -5.28
CA LEU A 27 -22.29 14.44 -6.28
C LEU A 27 -22.66 15.90 -6.04
N LEU A 28 -22.95 16.29 -4.79
CA LEU A 28 -23.24 17.70 -4.45
C LEU A 28 -22.05 18.61 -4.75
N VAL A 29 -20.84 18.17 -4.41
CA VAL A 29 -19.62 18.94 -4.68
C VAL A 29 -19.37 19.05 -6.18
N ASP A 30 -19.55 17.96 -6.94
CA ASP A 30 -19.42 17.98 -8.40
C ASP A 30 -20.46 18.92 -9.05
N LEU A 31 -21.71 18.95 -8.55
CA LEU A 31 -22.72 19.89 -9.02
C LEU A 31 -22.27 21.35 -8.82
N ILE A 32 -21.79 21.68 -7.63
CA ILE A 32 -21.27 23.03 -7.32
C ILE A 32 -20.07 23.36 -8.22
N SER A 33 -19.13 22.42 -8.39
CA SER A 33 -17.97 22.58 -9.27
C SER A 33 -18.36 22.85 -10.72
N LEU A 34 -19.36 22.14 -11.25
CA LEU A 34 -19.85 22.34 -12.61
C LEU A 34 -20.60 23.69 -12.77
N THR A 35 -21.37 24.10 -11.76
CA THR A 35 -21.98 25.43 -11.73
C THR A 35 -20.92 26.54 -11.75
N LEU A 36 -19.86 26.41 -10.94
CA LEU A 36 -18.74 27.34 -10.94
C LEU A 36 -18.01 27.35 -12.29
N ALA A 37 -17.83 26.19 -12.92
CA ALA A 37 -17.19 26.10 -14.24
C ALA A 37 -17.95 26.93 -15.30
N VAL A 38 -19.29 26.81 -15.33
CA VAL A 38 -20.12 27.58 -16.27
C VAL A 38 -20.10 29.07 -15.93
N TYR A 39 -20.25 29.43 -14.66
CA TYR A 39 -20.19 30.83 -14.22
C TYR A 39 -18.87 31.49 -14.62
N PHE A 40 -17.73 30.88 -14.30
CA PHE A 40 -16.42 31.41 -14.67
C PHE A 40 -16.18 31.38 -16.19
N GLY A 41 -16.72 30.39 -16.91
CA GLY A 41 -16.64 30.34 -18.38
C GLY A 41 -17.34 31.52 -19.07
N TYR A 42 -18.44 32.00 -18.48
CA TYR A 42 -19.13 33.23 -18.91
C TYR A 42 -18.39 34.48 -18.42
N ALA A 43 -18.03 34.55 -17.14
CA ALA A 43 -17.38 35.71 -16.53
C ALA A 43 -16.04 36.06 -17.18
N LEU A 44 -15.21 35.05 -17.50
CA LEU A 44 -13.92 35.24 -18.17
C LEU A 44 -14.09 35.73 -19.62
N ARG A 45 -15.22 35.44 -20.27
CA ARG A 45 -15.46 35.85 -21.65
C ARG A 45 -16.16 37.20 -21.79
N LEU A 46 -17.05 37.52 -20.85
CA LEU A 46 -17.89 38.72 -20.84
C LEU A 46 -17.31 39.86 -19.98
N THR A 47 -16.02 39.81 -19.62
CA THR A 47 -15.34 40.88 -18.86
C THR A 47 -15.98 41.13 -17.49
N PHE A 48 -16.15 40.06 -16.69
CA PHE A 48 -16.63 40.02 -15.29
C PHE A 48 -18.05 40.54 -15.00
N PHE A 49 -18.65 41.36 -15.86
CA PHE A 49 -20.03 41.83 -15.70
C PHE A 49 -20.96 41.09 -16.66
N ILE A 50 -21.77 40.18 -16.12
CA ILE A 50 -22.86 39.55 -16.88
C ILE A 50 -23.96 40.60 -17.02
N GLU A 51 -24.12 41.15 -18.23
CA GLU A 51 -25.28 42.01 -18.53
C GLU A 51 -26.59 41.24 -18.26
N GLN A 52 -27.59 41.93 -17.70
CA GLN A 52 -28.81 41.32 -17.13
C GLN A 52 -29.61 40.43 -18.11
N GLY A 53 -29.37 40.53 -19.42
CA GLY A 53 -30.00 39.70 -20.45
C GLY A 53 -29.54 38.24 -20.50
N TYR A 54 -28.38 37.88 -19.94
CA TYR A 54 -27.80 36.53 -20.06
C TYR A 54 -28.08 35.60 -18.87
N ALA A 55 -28.78 36.05 -17.83
CA ALA A 55 -29.03 35.26 -16.62
C ALA A 55 -29.87 33.99 -16.89
N GLY A 56 -30.88 34.09 -17.78
CA GLY A 56 -31.69 32.94 -18.19
C GLY A 56 -30.90 31.89 -18.96
N GLU A 57 -30.05 32.34 -19.91
CA GLU A 57 -29.18 31.46 -20.69
C GLU A 57 -28.11 30.80 -19.81
N LEU A 58 -27.59 31.52 -18.82
CA LEU A 58 -26.65 30.98 -17.84
C LEU A 58 -27.28 29.83 -17.05
N PHE A 59 -28.50 30.01 -16.53
CA PHE A 59 -29.20 28.99 -15.75
C PHE A 59 -29.50 27.74 -16.61
N GLN A 60 -29.98 27.93 -17.83
CA GLN A 60 -30.21 26.83 -18.77
C GLN A 60 -28.92 26.08 -19.11
N THR A 61 -27.82 26.82 -19.31
CA THR A 61 -26.50 26.23 -19.59
C THR A 61 -25.97 25.45 -18.41
N ILE A 62 -26.12 25.95 -17.18
CA ILE A 62 -25.74 25.23 -15.95
C ILE A 62 -26.51 23.91 -15.88
N LEU A 63 -27.84 23.95 -16.06
CA LEU A 63 -28.67 22.75 -15.95
C LEU A 63 -28.33 21.73 -17.04
N LEU A 64 -28.17 22.18 -18.28
CA LEU A 64 -27.83 21.32 -19.41
C LEU A 64 -26.43 20.70 -19.25
N PHE A 65 -25.41 21.53 -18.97
CA PHE A 65 -24.03 21.08 -18.82
C PHE A 65 -23.87 20.14 -17.62
N ALA A 66 -24.43 20.50 -16.46
CA ALA A 66 -24.38 19.64 -15.28
C ALA A 66 -25.06 18.29 -15.55
N SER A 67 -26.23 18.28 -16.20
CA SER A 67 -26.93 17.03 -16.54
C SER A 67 -26.13 16.16 -17.51
N CYS A 68 -25.57 16.74 -18.57
CA CYS A 68 -24.78 16.03 -19.57
C CYS A 68 -23.50 15.42 -19.00
N ILE A 69 -22.91 16.02 -17.97
CA ILE A 69 -21.72 15.49 -17.31
C ILE A 69 -22.08 14.51 -16.19
N LEU A 70 -23.02 14.85 -15.30
CA LEU A 70 -23.34 14.03 -14.12
C LEU A 70 -23.97 12.68 -14.51
N ILE A 71 -24.84 12.64 -15.52
CA ILE A 71 -25.53 11.41 -15.93
C ILE A 71 -24.51 10.32 -16.33
N PRO A 72 -23.58 10.55 -17.28
CA PRO A 72 -22.52 9.59 -17.60
C PRO A 72 -21.63 9.22 -16.42
N LEU A 73 -21.31 10.15 -15.52
CA LEU A 73 -20.51 9.86 -14.31
C LEU A 73 -21.24 8.91 -13.34
N ILE A 74 -22.57 9.07 -13.19
CA ILE A 74 -23.41 8.17 -12.38
C ILE A 74 -23.43 6.77 -12.99
N PHE A 75 -23.70 6.65 -14.29
CA PHE A 75 -23.67 5.37 -15.00
C PHE A 75 -22.28 4.72 -14.96
N GLY A 76 -21.24 5.52 -15.06
CA GLY A 76 -19.85 5.11 -15.00
C GLY A 76 -19.37 4.64 -13.63
N GLY A 77 -20.21 4.70 -12.59
CA GLY A 77 -19.86 4.24 -11.25
C GLY A 77 -18.87 5.14 -10.51
N VAL A 78 -18.62 6.36 -10.99
CA VAL A 78 -17.66 7.33 -10.43
C VAL A 78 -18.02 7.69 -8.98
N TYR A 79 -19.31 7.68 -8.62
CA TYR A 79 -19.80 7.95 -7.27
C TYR A 79 -19.77 6.74 -6.31
N LYS A 80 -19.41 5.55 -6.82
CA LYS A 80 -19.16 4.36 -5.98
C LYS A 80 -17.70 4.30 -5.49
N VAL A 81 -16.83 5.10 -6.08
CA VAL A 81 -15.39 5.17 -5.76
C VAL A 81 -15.17 5.92 -4.46
N VAL A 82 -14.30 5.38 -3.59
CA VAL A 82 -13.81 6.07 -2.40
C VAL A 82 -12.60 6.91 -2.80
N TRP A 83 -12.85 8.15 -3.22
CA TRP A 83 -11.84 9.06 -3.81
C TRP A 83 -10.55 9.27 -3.01
N PRO A 84 -10.58 9.36 -1.66
CA PRO A 84 -9.34 9.44 -0.88
C PRO A 84 -8.37 8.26 -1.11
N ARG A 85 -8.86 7.12 -1.60
CA ARG A 85 -8.10 5.87 -1.84
C ARG A 85 -8.05 5.47 -3.32
N ALA A 86 -8.50 6.34 -4.23
CA ALA A 86 -8.51 6.04 -5.65
C ALA A 86 -7.09 5.88 -6.22
N SER A 87 -6.88 4.86 -7.06
CA SER A 87 -5.67 4.65 -7.84
C SER A 87 -5.78 5.34 -9.22
N VAL A 88 -4.77 5.16 -10.07
CA VAL A 88 -4.71 5.85 -11.38
C VAL A 88 -5.85 5.38 -12.29
N GLU A 89 -6.26 4.13 -12.15
CA GLU A 89 -7.34 3.50 -12.90
C GLU A 89 -8.68 4.25 -12.72
N GLU A 90 -9.06 4.64 -11.50
CA GLU A 90 -10.32 5.39 -11.31
C GLU A 90 -10.28 6.80 -11.90
N TYR A 91 -9.11 7.43 -11.99
CA TYR A 91 -8.96 8.69 -12.72
C TYR A 91 -9.14 8.49 -14.23
N THR A 92 -8.74 7.35 -14.80
CA THR A 92 -9.02 7.03 -16.21
C THR A 92 -10.51 6.81 -16.45
N ILE A 93 -11.21 6.16 -15.51
CA ILE A 93 -12.67 5.99 -15.55
C ILE A 93 -13.36 7.36 -15.52
N LEU A 94 -12.96 8.23 -14.59
CA LEU A 94 -13.46 9.61 -14.50
C LEU A 94 -13.28 10.36 -15.83
N LEU A 95 -12.05 10.34 -16.38
CA LEU A 95 -11.73 11.05 -17.62
C LEU A 95 -12.57 10.54 -18.79
N ARG A 96 -12.69 9.21 -18.94
CA ARG A 96 -13.46 8.60 -20.03
C ARG A 96 -14.92 9.02 -20.00
N TRP A 97 -15.56 8.97 -18.82
CA TRP A 97 -16.97 9.35 -18.67
C TRP A 97 -17.19 10.86 -18.74
N TYR A 98 -16.20 11.65 -18.30
CA TYR A 98 -16.21 13.10 -18.48
C TYR A 98 -16.18 13.48 -19.96
N VAL A 99 -15.27 12.88 -20.74
CA VAL A 99 -15.17 13.11 -22.19
C VAL A 99 -16.46 12.69 -22.88
N ALA A 100 -17.06 11.55 -22.51
CA ALA A 100 -18.35 11.13 -23.04
C ALA A 100 -19.46 12.17 -22.76
N GLY A 101 -19.53 12.70 -21.54
CA GLY A 101 -20.49 13.75 -21.18
C GLY A 101 -20.23 15.09 -21.89
N ALA A 102 -18.97 15.46 -22.07
CA ALA A 102 -18.60 16.68 -22.79
C ALA A 102 -18.96 16.57 -24.28
N LEU A 103 -18.74 15.41 -24.90
CA LEU A 103 -19.17 15.14 -26.28
C LEU A 103 -20.70 15.18 -26.40
N LEU A 104 -21.42 14.56 -25.46
CA LEU A 104 -22.89 14.63 -25.41
C LEU A 104 -23.39 16.08 -25.32
N PHE A 105 -22.76 16.88 -24.46
CA PHE A 105 -23.07 18.31 -24.34
C PHE A 105 -22.83 19.06 -25.65
N LEU A 106 -21.71 18.83 -26.33
CA LEU A 106 -21.41 19.49 -27.61
C LEU A 106 -22.40 19.08 -28.71
N VAL A 107 -22.84 17.83 -28.75
CA VAL A 107 -23.86 17.36 -29.69
C VAL A 107 -25.19 18.05 -29.42
N ILE A 108 -25.65 18.07 -28.17
CA ILE A 108 -26.92 18.71 -27.81
C ILE A 108 -26.86 20.22 -28.04
N PHE A 109 -25.74 20.87 -27.72
CA PHE A 109 -25.53 22.29 -27.99
C PHE A 109 -25.60 22.60 -29.49
N LYS A 110 -25.00 21.75 -30.35
CA LYS A 110 -25.05 21.94 -31.81
C LYS A 110 -26.46 21.75 -32.39
N VAL A 111 -27.28 20.89 -31.79
CA VAL A 111 -28.66 20.64 -32.23
C VAL A 111 -29.63 21.68 -31.67
N SER A 112 -29.33 22.25 -30.50
CA SER A 112 -30.18 23.25 -29.85
C SER A 112 -29.81 24.65 -30.30
N ASP A 113 -30.52 25.19 -31.29
CA ASP A 113 -30.40 26.60 -31.74
C ASP A 113 -30.85 27.63 -30.68
N TYR A 114 -31.36 27.16 -29.53
CA TYR A 114 -31.89 28.01 -28.46
C TYR A 114 -30.81 28.65 -27.57
N LEU A 115 -29.58 28.11 -27.54
CA LEU A 115 -28.52 28.59 -26.64
C LEU A 115 -27.46 29.37 -27.42
N ARG A 116 -27.43 30.70 -27.26
CA ARG A 116 -26.45 31.58 -27.91
C ARG A 116 -25.16 31.68 -27.09
N ILE A 117 -24.51 30.55 -26.85
CA ILE A 117 -23.24 30.52 -26.12
C ILE A 117 -22.10 30.92 -27.05
N PRO A 118 -21.25 31.91 -26.69
CA PRO A 118 -20.04 32.20 -27.44
C PRO A 118 -19.18 30.95 -27.54
N ARG A 119 -18.78 30.56 -28.76
CA ARG A 119 -18.03 29.30 -29.01
C ARG A 119 -16.76 29.20 -28.16
N SER A 120 -16.11 30.32 -27.86
CA SER A 120 -14.94 30.39 -26.98
C SER A 120 -15.26 30.00 -25.53
N SER A 121 -16.45 30.32 -25.01
CA SER A 121 -16.88 29.96 -23.65
C SER A 121 -17.12 28.46 -23.49
N LEU A 122 -17.49 27.75 -24.57
CA LEU A 122 -17.67 26.30 -24.56
C LEU A 122 -16.36 25.56 -24.26
N SER A 123 -15.26 25.97 -24.89
CA SER A 123 -13.95 25.37 -24.61
C SER A 123 -13.52 25.65 -23.17
N ILE A 124 -13.76 26.89 -22.68
CA ILE A 124 -13.40 27.29 -21.32
C ILE A 124 -14.18 26.48 -20.28
N LEU A 125 -15.51 26.35 -20.42
CA LEU A 125 -16.34 25.63 -19.44
C LEU A 125 -16.00 24.13 -19.38
N ILE A 126 -15.65 23.51 -20.51
CA ILE A 126 -15.24 22.08 -20.54
C ILE A 126 -13.88 21.92 -19.83
N ILE A 127 -12.90 22.75 -20.15
CA ILE A 127 -11.58 22.67 -19.50
C ILE A 127 -11.72 22.93 -18.00
N LEU A 128 -12.52 23.95 -17.63
CA LEU A 128 -12.68 24.35 -16.24
C LEU A 128 -13.52 23.34 -15.43
N GLY A 129 -14.49 22.68 -16.08
CA GLY A 129 -15.24 21.58 -15.48
C GLY A 129 -14.35 20.39 -15.15
N LEU A 130 -13.49 19.97 -16.09
CA LEU A 130 -12.51 18.91 -15.84
C LEU A 130 -11.53 19.32 -14.74
N PHE A 131 -11.04 20.55 -14.78
CA PHE A 131 -10.14 21.10 -13.78
C PHE A 131 -10.77 21.07 -12.38
N PHE A 132 -11.98 21.58 -12.17
CA PHE A 132 -12.59 21.58 -10.84
C PHE A 132 -12.91 20.17 -10.31
N LEU A 133 -13.39 19.27 -11.17
CA LEU A 133 -13.67 17.89 -10.77
C LEU A 133 -12.39 17.15 -10.35
N THR A 134 -11.31 17.32 -11.11
CA THR A 134 -10.02 16.68 -10.82
C THR A 134 -9.31 17.35 -9.65
N ALA A 135 -9.33 18.68 -9.56
CA ALA A 135 -8.71 19.45 -8.48
C ALA A 135 -9.33 19.12 -7.12
N THR A 136 -10.66 19.04 -7.02
CA THR A 136 -11.35 18.64 -5.79
C THR A 136 -10.90 17.26 -5.31
N ARG A 137 -10.80 16.29 -6.23
CA ARG A 137 -10.35 14.92 -5.93
C ARG A 137 -8.86 14.86 -5.60
N ALA A 138 -8.03 15.60 -6.32
CA ALA A 138 -6.61 15.74 -6.03
C ALA A 138 -6.39 16.35 -4.64
N PHE A 139 -7.20 17.33 -4.26
CA PHE A 139 -7.18 17.92 -2.92
C PHE A 139 -7.66 16.92 -1.86
N TRP A 140 -8.68 16.09 -2.12
CA TRP A 140 -9.03 14.98 -1.23
C TRP A 140 -7.90 13.96 -1.08
N ARG A 141 -7.23 13.60 -2.17
CA ARG A 141 -6.07 12.69 -2.15
C ARG A 141 -4.91 13.30 -1.38
N LEU A 142 -4.62 14.59 -1.60
CA LEU A 142 -3.57 15.30 -0.88
C LEU A 142 -3.92 15.46 0.60
N ALA A 143 -5.16 15.81 0.94
CA ALA A 143 -5.68 15.86 2.30
C ALA A 143 -5.63 14.48 2.98
N PHE A 144 -5.90 13.42 2.23
CA PHE A 144 -5.74 12.06 2.70
C PHE A 144 -4.27 11.72 2.92
N VAL A 145 -3.35 12.00 1.99
CA VAL A 145 -1.91 11.74 2.15
C VAL A 145 -1.29 12.56 3.27
N THR A 146 -1.74 13.81 3.46
CA THR A 146 -1.25 14.70 4.53
C THR A 146 -1.82 14.32 5.91
N ARG A 147 -3.08 13.88 5.98
CA ARG A 147 -3.66 13.28 7.21
C ARG A 147 -3.11 11.89 7.49
N SER A 148 -2.97 11.10 6.45
CA SER A 148 -2.28 9.81 6.38
C SER A 148 -0.78 10.03 6.24
N GLY A 149 -0.26 11.11 6.84
CA GLY A 149 1.16 11.21 7.11
C GLY A 149 1.50 10.03 8.00
N ARG A 150 1.94 8.91 7.40
CA ARG A 150 2.46 7.70 8.06
C ARG A 150 1.83 7.51 9.45
N THR A 151 0.52 7.26 9.50
CA THR A 151 -0.28 7.36 10.73
C THR A 151 0.01 6.29 11.78
N CYS A 152 0.93 5.37 11.50
CA CYS A 152 1.74 4.77 12.54
C CYS A 152 3.17 5.26 12.30
N ARG A 153 3.83 5.80 13.33
CA ARG A 153 5.29 5.85 13.37
C ARG A 153 5.78 4.47 12.93
N GLN A 154 6.30 4.38 11.70
CA GLN A 154 6.76 3.10 11.19
C GLN A 154 7.92 2.69 12.07
N GLN A 155 7.75 1.57 12.74
CA GLN A 155 8.73 1.08 13.69
C GLN A 155 9.96 0.70 12.87
N ARG A 156 11.07 1.34 13.18
CA ARG A 156 12.34 1.12 12.49
C ARG A 156 12.73 -0.34 12.69
N ALA A 157 12.83 -1.07 11.59
CA ALA A 157 13.00 -2.50 11.58
C ALA A 157 14.38 -2.90 11.06
N LEU A 158 15.08 -3.74 11.81
CA LEU A 158 16.35 -4.35 11.38
C LEU A 158 16.10 -5.79 10.96
N ILE A 159 16.61 -6.22 9.81
CA ILE A 159 16.43 -7.58 9.31
C ILE A 159 17.71 -8.39 9.53
N ILE A 160 17.62 -9.48 10.29
CA ILE A 160 18.72 -10.44 10.48
C ILE A 160 18.60 -11.52 9.40
N GLY A 161 19.64 -11.65 8.59
CA GLY A 161 19.73 -12.53 7.43
C GLY A 161 19.38 -11.83 6.12
N ALA A 162 20.39 -11.57 5.29
CA ALA A 162 20.28 -11.01 3.94
C ALA A 162 20.14 -12.10 2.85
N GLY A 163 19.82 -13.34 3.25
CA GLY A 163 19.53 -14.44 2.34
C GLY A 163 18.21 -14.26 1.56
N GLN A 164 17.77 -15.33 0.89
CA GLN A 164 16.56 -15.30 0.04
C GLN A 164 15.30 -14.88 0.83
N ALA A 165 15.10 -15.44 2.02
CA ALA A 165 13.94 -15.12 2.86
C ALA A 165 13.93 -13.66 3.32
N GLY A 166 15.07 -13.14 3.78
CA GLY A 166 15.21 -11.73 4.17
C GLY A 166 15.05 -10.75 3.01
N THR A 167 15.58 -11.10 1.83
CA THR A 167 15.42 -10.30 0.60
C THR A 167 13.94 -10.22 0.19
N LEU A 168 13.22 -11.33 0.23
CA LEU A 168 11.78 -11.36 -0.07
C LEU A 168 10.97 -10.56 0.96
N LEU A 169 11.31 -10.69 2.25
CA LEU A 169 10.67 -9.92 3.32
C LEU A 169 10.90 -8.42 3.17
N ALA A 170 12.12 -7.98 2.85
CA ALA A 170 12.41 -6.57 2.60
C ALA A 170 11.63 -6.02 1.40
N ARG A 171 11.54 -6.79 0.31
CA ARG A 171 10.71 -6.40 -0.85
C ARG A 171 9.24 -6.29 -0.49
N ASP A 172 8.72 -7.20 0.33
CA ASP A 172 7.33 -7.16 0.80
C ASP A 172 7.07 -5.94 1.71
N LEU A 173 8.02 -5.63 2.61
CA LEU A 173 7.97 -4.45 3.49
C LEU A 173 8.02 -3.13 2.72
N LEU A 174 8.82 -3.06 1.65
CA LEU A 174 8.97 -1.86 0.83
C LEU A 174 7.80 -1.66 -0.15
N ARG A 175 7.17 -2.75 -0.60
CA ARG A 175 6.05 -2.70 -1.57
C ARG A 175 4.70 -2.50 -0.91
N ASN A 176 4.48 -3.03 0.29
CA ASN A 176 3.20 -2.93 0.99
C ASN A 176 3.24 -1.83 2.05
N ASP A 177 2.09 -1.20 2.28
CA ASP A 177 1.93 -0.27 3.38
C ASP A 177 1.88 -1.03 4.71
N THR A 178 2.99 -1.03 5.44
CA THR A 178 3.14 -1.74 6.71
C THR A 178 3.59 -0.81 7.83
N GLU A 179 3.36 -1.21 9.07
CA GLU A 179 3.80 -0.48 10.27
C GLU A 179 5.32 -0.56 10.51
N LEU A 180 6.07 -1.24 9.64
CA LEU A 180 7.50 -1.51 9.79
C LEU A 180 8.27 -0.82 8.68
N MET A 181 9.33 -0.08 9.02
CA MET A 181 10.22 0.52 8.04
C MET A 181 11.58 -0.19 8.09
N PRO A 182 11.95 -0.99 7.07
CA PRO A 182 13.23 -1.68 7.09
C PRO A 182 14.38 -0.68 6.90
N ILE A 183 15.30 -0.64 7.85
CA ILE A 183 16.47 0.26 7.85
C ILE A 183 17.67 -0.40 7.18
N GLY A 184 17.84 -1.70 7.33
CA GLY A 184 18.98 -2.42 6.79
C GLY A 184 18.99 -3.88 7.19
N PHE A 185 20.02 -4.57 6.71
CA PHE A 185 20.30 -5.97 6.98
C PHE A 185 21.49 -6.15 7.91
N VAL A 186 21.52 -7.29 8.59
CA VAL A 186 22.71 -7.83 9.26
C VAL A 186 22.90 -9.26 8.79
N ASP A 187 24.12 -9.59 8.34
CA ASP A 187 24.45 -10.93 7.85
C ASP A 187 25.94 -11.22 8.10
N ASP A 188 26.26 -12.46 8.45
CA ASP A 188 27.64 -12.89 8.74
C ASP A 188 28.41 -13.29 7.48
N ALA A 189 27.74 -13.43 6.33
CA ALA A 189 28.38 -13.77 5.07
C ALA A 189 29.36 -12.64 4.64
N PRO A 190 30.68 -12.88 4.59
CA PRO A 190 31.67 -11.84 4.29
C PRO A 190 31.42 -11.17 2.93
N ARG A 191 30.93 -11.93 1.96
CA ARG A 191 30.60 -11.46 0.61
C ARG A 191 29.48 -10.41 0.56
N LEU A 192 28.65 -10.28 1.60
CA LEU A 192 27.52 -9.35 1.64
C LEU A 192 27.83 -8.07 2.42
N GLN A 193 29.01 -7.97 3.03
CA GLN A 193 29.39 -6.78 3.79
C GLN A 193 29.52 -5.56 2.88
N ASN A 194 29.02 -4.41 3.34
CA ASN A 194 28.94 -3.15 2.59
C ASN A 194 28.20 -3.26 1.24
N MET A 195 27.44 -4.33 1.01
CA MET A 195 26.60 -4.47 -0.17
C MET A 195 25.20 -3.93 0.09
N THR A 196 24.54 -3.53 -1.00
CA THR A 196 23.11 -3.20 -1.00
C THR A 196 22.32 -4.40 -1.52
N VAL A 197 21.42 -4.93 -0.69
CA VAL A 197 20.52 -6.04 -1.01
C VAL A 197 19.09 -5.51 -0.98
N ALA A 198 18.31 -5.72 -2.05
CA ALA A 198 16.94 -5.20 -2.15
C ALA A 198 16.79 -3.70 -1.79
N SER A 199 17.74 -2.87 -2.25
CA SER A 199 17.78 -1.41 -1.98
C SER A 199 18.02 -1.02 -0.51
N LEU A 200 18.48 -1.96 0.33
CA LEU A 200 18.87 -1.73 1.72
C LEU A 200 20.32 -2.17 1.94
N ASN A 201 21.06 -1.45 2.78
CA ASN A 201 22.45 -1.76 3.05
C ASN A 201 22.58 -2.86 4.11
N VAL A 202 23.61 -3.69 3.99
CA VAL A 202 24.07 -4.58 5.06
C VAL A 202 24.92 -3.75 6.02
N LEU A 203 24.40 -3.50 7.22
CA LEU A 203 24.95 -2.56 8.20
C LEU A 203 26.09 -3.16 9.04
N GLY A 204 26.24 -4.50 9.05
CA GLY A 204 27.30 -5.18 9.80
C GLY A 204 27.06 -6.67 9.98
N MET A 205 27.81 -7.27 10.90
CA MET A 205 27.71 -8.68 11.29
C MET A 205 26.75 -8.87 12.47
N THR A 206 26.34 -10.11 12.75
CA THR A 206 25.42 -10.41 13.87
C THR A 206 25.97 -10.00 15.24
N LYS A 207 27.29 -10.01 15.41
CA LYS A 207 27.96 -9.49 16.62
C LYS A 207 27.74 -7.98 16.84
N ASP A 208 27.45 -7.22 15.78
CA ASP A 208 27.30 -5.77 15.83
C ASP A 208 25.85 -5.33 16.05
N ILE A 209 24.90 -6.28 16.16
CA ILE A 209 23.45 -6.03 16.27
C ILE A 209 23.15 -5.00 17.35
N ARG A 210 23.71 -5.16 18.56
CA ARG A 210 23.42 -4.27 19.70
C ARG A 210 23.79 -2.82 19.40
N ARG A 211 24.96 -2.61 18.80
CA ARG A 211 25.43 -1.29 18.40
C ARG A 211 24.55 -0.71 17.29
N ILE A 212 24.28 -1.50 16.24
CA ILE A 212 23.46 -1.07 15.10
C ILE A 212 22.05 -0.66 15.55
N VAL A 213 21.47 -1.42 16.49
CA VAL A 213 20.14 -1.15 17.05
C VAL A 213 20.11 0.19 17.77
N MET A 214 21.14 0.51 18.56
CA MET A 214 21.25 1.80 19.26
C MET A 214 21.54 2.96 18.30
N ASP A 215 22.55 2.81 17.43
CA ASP A 215 22.99 3.86 16.50
C ASP A 215 21.88 4.25 15.50
N ASN A 216 20.96 3.33 15.21
CA ASN A 216 19.89 3.53 14.24
C ASN A 216 18.48 3.58 14.85
N ASP A 217 18.33 3.71 16.17
CA ASP A 217 17.03 3.78 16.87
C ASP A 217 16.03 2.67 16.41
N ILE A 218 16.50 1.43 16.35
CA ILE A 218 15.68 0.30 15.90
C ILE A 218 14.66 -0.07 16.98
N GLU A 219 13.40 -0.23 16.58
CA GLU A 219 12.28 -0.59 17.48
C GLU A 219 11.86 -2.06 17.34
N VAL A 220 12.12 -2.65 16.16
CA VAL A 220 11.76 -4.05 15.85
C VAL A 220 12.92 -4.76 15.17
N VAL A 221 13.25 -5.95 15.62
CA VAL A 221 14.22 -6.84 14.96
C VAL A 221 13.46 -8.01 14.35
N LEU A 222 13.71 -8.25 13.06
CA LEU A 222 13.09 -9.29 12.26
C LEU A 222 14.11 -10.38 11.96
N ILE A 223 13.92 -11.56 12.55
CA ILE A 223 14.75 -12.74 12.27
C ILE A 223 14.23 -13.41 11.00
N ALA A 224 14.94 -13.22 9.88
CA ALA A 224 14.58 -13.76 8.57
C ALA A 224 15.46 -14.96 8.16
N ILE A 225 15.81 -15.80 9.15
CA ILE A 225 16.59 -17.03 8.95
C ILE A 225 15.73 -18.22 9.42
N PRO A 226 14.76 -18.69 8.60
CA PRO A 226 13.79 -19.71 9.00
C PRO A 226 14.42 -21.08 9.30
N SER A 227 15.66 -21.30 8.84
CA SER A 227 16.49 -22.50 9.11
C SER A 227 17.44 -22.35 10.31
N ALA A 228 17.46 -21.20 10.99
CA ALA A 228 18.36 -20.99 12.11
C ALA A 228 18.07 -21.98 13.25
N PRO A 229 19.12 -22.57 13.86
CA PRO A 229 18.98 -23.41 15.05
C PRO A 229 18.55 -22.57 16.27
N GLY A 230 17.90 -23.21 17.25
CA GLY A 230 17.33 -22.51 18.41
C GLY A 230 18.38 -21.80 19.26
N ASN A 231 19.60 -22.34 19.34
CA ASN A 231 20.74 -21.71 20.02
C ASN A 231 21.13 -20.36 19.39
N LYS A 232 21.11 -20.23 18.06
CA LYS A 232 21.39 -18.98 17.33
C LYS A 232 20.28 -17.96 17.53
N ILE A 233 19.02 -18.39 17.51
CA ILE A 233 17.88 -17.51 17.82
C ILE A 233 18.02 -16.99 19.26
N LYS A 234 18.36 -17.87 20.21
CA LYS A 234 18.62 -17.49 21.60
C LYS A 234 19.77 -16.48 21.72
N GLU A 235 20.86 -16.66 20.99
CA GLU A 235 21.98 -15.71 20.93
C GLU A 235 21.52 -14.32 20.46
N PHE A 236 20.69 -14.24 19.41
CA PHE A 236 20.14 -12.96 18.94
C PHE A 236 19.22 -12.31 19.97
N VAL A 237 18.35 -13.08 20.61
CA VAL A 237 17.45 -12.57 21.65
C VAL A 237 18.25 -12.06 22.85
N CYS A 238 19.22 -12.82 23.34
CA CYS A 238 20.06 -12.42 24.47
C CYS A 238 20.92 -11.20 24.16
N SER A 239 21.41 -11.02 22.92
CA SER A 239 22.16 -9.81 22.55
C SER A 239 21.30 -8.53 22.52
N LEU A 240 19.98 -8.68 22.47
CA LEU A 240 18.98 -7.61 22.52
C LEU A 240 18.34 -7.43 23.90
N GLU A 241 18.66 -8.31 24.87
CA GLU A 241 18.16 -8.17 26.24
C GLU A 241 18.60 -6.83 26.86
N GLY A 242 17.68 -6.21 27.60
CA GLY A 242 17.88 -4.88 28.18
C GLY A 242 17.67 -3.70 27.22
N LEU A 243 17.42 -3.95 25.92
CA LEU A 243 16.97 -2.93 24.98
C LEU A 243 15.44 -2.97 24.83
N ASN A 244 14.81 -1.79 24.65
CA ASN A 244 13.36 -1.69 24.45
C ASN A 244 12.96 -2.01 22.99
N VAL A 245 13.26 -3.23 22.54
CA VAL A 245 13.12 -3.67 21.13
C VAL A 245 12.28 -4.93 21.06
N ARG A 246 11.34 -4.98 20.12
CA ARG A 246 10.52 -6.18 19.88
C ARG A 246 11.21 -7.10 18.89
N VAL A 247 11.31 -8.38 19.20
CA VAL A 247 11.84 -9.40 18.28
C VAL A 247 10.69 -10.17 17.64
N ARG A 248 10.69 -10.24 16.30
CA ARG A 248 9.75 -11.06 15.51
C ARG A 248 10.54 -12.02 14.62
N ILE A 249 9.99 -13.20 14.39
CA ILE A 249 10.63 -14.26 13.60
C ILE A 249 9.74 -14.67 12.43
N LEU A 250 10.38 -14.97 11.30
CA LEU A 250 9.73 -15.62 10.17
C LEU A 250 9.63 -17.13 10.47
N PRO A 251 8.43 -17.75 10.39
CA PRO A 251 8.24 -19.18 10.67
C PRO A 251 9.01 -20.06 9.68
N SER A 252 9.13 -21.35 10.00
CA SER A 252 9.97 -22.27 9.25
C SER A 252 9.50 -22.45 7.80
N LEU A 253 10.40 -22.89 6.91
CA LEU A 253 10.05 -23.20 5.52
C LEU A 253 8.95 -24.27 5.40
N ILE A 254 8.84 -25.18 6.38
CA ILE A 254 7.80 -26.22 6.45
C ILE A 254 6.42 -25.59 6.71
N ASP A 255 6.38 -24.49 7.46
CA ASP A 255 5.15 -23.72 7.76
C ASP A 255 4.77 -22.77 6.62
N LEU A 256 5.65 -22.60 5.63
CA LEU A 256 5.43 -21.78 4.44
C LEU A 256 4.94 -22.69 3.29
N ALA A 257 3.74 -23.25 3.43
CA ALA A 257 3.14 -24.20 2.49
C ALA A 257 3.17 -23.76 1.00
N ASP A 258 3.21 -22.45 0.71
CA ASP A 258 3.16 -21.90 -0.64
C ASP A 258 4.44 -21.17 -1.09
N GLY A 259 5.54 -21.22 -0.34
CA GLY A 259 6.79 -20.50 -0.70
C GLY A 259 6.71 -18.96 -0.71
N HIS A 260 5.53 -18.39 -0.40
CA HIS A 260 5.33 -16.94 -0.29
C HIS A 260 5.70 -16.42 1.10
N VAL A 261 6.72 -15.56 1.15
CA VAL A 261 7.10 -14.76 2.32
C VAL A 261 6.25 -13.49 2.34
N SER A 262 5.59 -13.23 3.47
CA SER A 262 4.84 -11.98 3.68
C SER A 262 5.01 -11.48 5.11
N VAL A 263 5.00 -10.16 5.27
CA VAL A 263 5.03 -9.46 6.58
C VAL A 263 3.92 -9.94 7.51
N LYS A 264 2.76 -10.36 6.97
CA LYS A 264 1.64 -10.90 7.76
C LYS A 264 1.97 -12.20 8.49
N LYS A 265 3.01 -12.92 8.06
CA LYS A 265 3.44 -14.19 8.67
C LYS A 265 4.45 -14.00 9.81
N LEU A 266 4.90 -12.77 10.05
CA LEU A 266 5.79 -12.48 11.18
C LEU A 266 5.05 -12.68 12.51
N ARG A 267 5.69 -13.38 13.45
CA ARG A 267 5.16 -13.60 14.80
C ARG A 267 6.21 -13.30 15.87
N SER A 268 5.77 -13.10 17.11
CA SER A 268 6.70 -13.03 18.24
C SER A 268 7.45 -14.35 18.40
N VAL A 269 8.68 -14.27 18.92
CA VAL A 269 9.47 -15.44 19.29
C VAL A 269 8.73 -16.20 20.38
N LYS A 270 8.57 -17.51 20.21
CA LYS A 270 7.95 -18.41 21.19
C LYS A 270 9.01 -19.30 21.84
N LEU A 271 8.65 -19.94 22.96
CA LEU A 271 9.55 -20.86 23.65
C LEU A 271 10.01 -22.00 22.73
N GLU A 272 9.12 -22.50 21.86
CA GLU A 272 9.43 -23.55 20.88
C GLU A 272 10.54 -23.15 19.90
N ASP A 273 10.67 -21.86 19.57
CA ASP A 273 11.73 -21.37 18.67
C ASP A 273 13.11 -21.41 19.34
N LEU A 274 13.14 -21.26 20.67
CA LEU A 274 14.36 -21.37 21.49
C LEU A 274 14.71 -22.83 21.79
N LEU A 275 13.69 -23.66 21.96
CA LEU A 275 13.81 -25.11 22.21
C LEU A 275 14.00 -25.93 20.94
N ARG A 276 13.95 -25.29 19.77
CA ARG A 276 14.03 -25.95 18.47
C ARG A 276 15.25 -26.87 18.48
N ARG A 277 15.00 -28.18 18.57
CA ARG A 277 16.04 -29.18 18.45
C ARG A 277 16.71 -28.96 17.10
N ASP A 278 18.03 -29.05 17.08
CA ASP A 278 18.74 -29.10 15.81
C ASP A 278 18.06 -30.14 14.91
N PRO A 279 17.87 -29.85 13.62
CA PRO A 279 17.37 -30.86 12.70
C PRO A 279 18.22 -32.11 12.88
N ILE A 280 17.57 -33.21 13.26
CA ILE A 280 18.26 -34.47 13.53
C ILE A 280 18.98 -34.83 12.23
N ARG A 281 20.31 -34.77 12.26
CA ARG A 281 21.13 -35.24 11.14
C ARG A 281 21.01 -36.76 11.12
N LEU A 282 20.24 -37.27 10.17
CA LEU A 282 20.03 -38.71 9.98
C LEU A 282 21.26 -39.41 9.38
N ASP A 283 22.28 -38.67 8.96
CA ASP A 283 23.62 -39.19 8.61
C ASP A 283 24.44 -39.54 9.87
N ASP A 284 23.77 -40.06 10.89
CA ASP A 284 24.42 -40.72 12.01
C ASP A 284 24.75 -42.16 11.57
N PRO A 285 26.01 -42.63 11.66
CA PRO A 285 26.36 -44.03 11.35
C PRO A 285 25.53 -45.04 12.16
N GLY A 286 24.97 -44.65 13.32
CA GLY A 286 24.02 -45.45 14.08
C GLY A 286 22.69 -45.68 13.34
N VAL A 287 22.19 -44.69 12.60
CA VAL A 287 20.95 -44.81 11.81
C VAL A 287 21.20 -45.59 10.53
N GLU A 288 22.34 -45.40 9.87
CA GLU A 288 22.74 -46.20 8.70
C GLU A 288 22.81 -47.69 9.07
N ASN A 289 23.46 -48.05 10.18
CA ASN A 289 23.52 -49.43 10.65
C ASN A 289 22.15 -50.01 11.04
N LEU A 290 21.18 -49.16 11.41
CA LEU A 290 19.84 -49.59 11.75
C LEU A 290 19.02 -49.96 10.50
N ILE A 291 19.25 -49.28 9.38
CA ILE A 291 18.44 -49.35 8.16
C ILE A 291 19.09 -50.25 7.10
N LYS A 292 20.42 -50.20 6.95
CA LYS A 292 21.15 -50.85 5.86
C LYS A 292 20.92 -52.35 5.83
N GLY A 293 20.47 -52.85 4.68
CA GLY A 293 20.17 -54.27 4.46
C GLY A 293 18.94 -54.79 5.20
N LYS A 294 18.12 -53.93 5.82
CA LYS A 294 16.90 -54.33 6.53
C LYS A 294 15.64 -54.01 5.74
N ARG A 295 14.59 -54.80 5.98
CA ARG A 295 13.25 -54.51 5.46
C ARG A 295 12.57 -53.50 6.38
N VAL A 296 12.35 -52.28 5.88
CA VAL A 296 11.76 -51.17 6.63
C VAL A 296 10.32 -50.95 6.16
N LEU A 297 9.37 -50.95 7.10
CA LEU A 297 7.98 -50.60 6.85
C LEU A 297 7.71 -49.20 7.41
N VAL A 298 7.40 -48.24 6.54
CA VAL A 298 7.02 -46.87 6.93
C VAL A 298 5.51 -46.83 7.13
N THR A 299 5.07 -46.56 8.37
CA THR A 299 3.65 -46.39 8.71
C THR A 299 3.41 -45.02 9.33
N GLY A 300 2.21 -44.45 9.16
CA GLY A 300 1.80 -43.20 9.84
C GLY A 300 2.27 -41.88 9.23
N ALA A 301 2.93 -41.88 8.07
CA ALA A 301 3.35 -40.67 7.35
C ALA A 301 2.73 -40.62 5.94
N GLY A 302 1.52 -40.08 5.81
CA GLY A 302 0.89 -39.83 4.51
C GLY A 302 1.30 -38.47 3.92
N GLY A 303 1.43 -38.37 2.60
CA GLY A 303 1.74 -37.12 1.90
C GLY A 303 3.24 -36.81 1.77
N SER A 304 3.60 -35.53 1.73
CA SER A 304 4.98 -35.07 1.46
C SER A 304 6.02 -35.59 2.46
N ILE A 305 5.63 -35.75 3.73
CA ILE A 305 6.50 -36.26 4.80
C ILE A 305 6.81 -37.75 4.58
N GLY A 306 5.80 -38.55 4.21
CA GLY A 306 5.99 -39.98 3.91
C GLY A 306 6.88 -40.22 2.70
N SER A 307 6.66 -39.47 1.63
CA SER A 307 7.46 -39.55 0.41
C SER A 307 8.93 -39.24 0.66
N GLU A 308 9.23 -38.29 1.55
CA GLU A 308 10.60 -37.92 1.89
C GLU A 308 11.28 -38.99 2.76
N ILE A 309 10.56 -39.57 3.73
CA ILE A 309 11.07 -40.69 4.55
C ILE A 309 11.37 -41.91 3.65
N CYS A 310 10.46 -42.29 2.75
CA CYS A 310 10.68 -43.41 1.83
C CYS A 310 11.88 -43.17 0.91
N ARG A 311 12.06 -41.95 0.39
CA ARG A 311 13.20 -41.59 -0.47
C ARG A 311 14.52 -41.75 0.27
N GLN A 312 14.58 -41.32 1.53
CA GLN A 312 15.80 -41.39 2.34
C GLN A 312 16.14 -42.83 2.75
N VAL A 313 15.13 -43.64 3.11
CA VAL A 313 15.31 -45.07 3.43
C VAL A 313 15.78 -45.85 2.20
N ALA A 314 15.21 -45.57 1.02
CA ALA A 314 15.58 -46.26 -0.22
C ALA A 314 16.98 -45.88 -0.75
N ALA A 315 17.52 -44.73 -0.33
CA ALA A 315 18.85 -44.25 -0.73
C ALA A 315 20.00 -44.84 0.11
N LYS A 316 19.72 -45.68 1.10
CA LYS A 316 20.69 -46.25 2.06
C LYS A 316 20.66 -47.78 2.02
#